data_AF-A0A1Q3EGZ2-F1
#
_entry.id   AF-A0A1Q3EGZ2-F1
#
_cell.length_a   1.000
_cell.length_b   1.000
_cell.length_c   1.000
_cell.angle_alpha   90.00
_cell.angle_beta   90.00
_cell.angle_gamma   90.00
#
_symmetry.space_group_name_H-M   'P 1'
#
loop_
_entity.id
_entity.type
_entity.pdbx_description
1 polymer ?
#
loop_
_entity_poly.entity_id
_entity_poly.type
_entity_poly.pdbx_seq_one_letter_code
_entity_poly.pdbx_strand_id
1 'polypeptide(L)'
;MSEVELLKFIGPPHDFQSLASLADLTMNEKGRQLSLGIDAQYWLYQAYQNVCQSGGPPRNEQILELSLTWVTVLHSMAIDAVFVFTGPFVLDRVDGLYEASIDAKVISSFQCAILEKGFEIHHSLKDTGVELGYLEVDGILSNDVHVFFSMAKMILRNVLPLNNQCNLDVYYPEHLRRRANYPIRPIGLFLIAILTGCGYAPVSLLRTHILFPIQSLGYSFVWQLKI
;
A
#
# COMPACT_ATOMS: atom_id res chain seq x y z
N MET A 1 -16.31 1.07 7.73
CA MET A 1 -15.99 1.21 6.30
C MET A 1 -14.89 0.21 5.98
N SER A 2 -15.01 -0.55 4.90
CA SER A 2 -13.96 -1.48 4.45
C SER A 2 -12.87 -0.77 3.65
N GLU A 3 -11.71 -1.40 3.48
CA GLU A 3 -10.63 -0.88 2.63
C GLU A 3 -11.09 -0.64 1.18
N VAL A 4 -11.98 -1.50 0.67
CA VAL A 4 -12.59 -1.36 -0.66
C VAL A 4 -13.44 -0.10 -0.74
N GLU A 5 -14.20 0.21 0.31
CA GLU A 5 -15.00 1.44 0.39
C GLU A 5 -14.11 2.68 0.51
N LEU A 6 -13.01 2.59 1.27
CA LEU A 6 -12.02 3.66 1.37
C LEU A 6 -11.33 3.93 0.03
N LEU A 7 -10.95 2.90 -0.73
CA LEU A 7 -10.38 3.05 -2.06
C LEU A 7 -11.38 3.69 -3.04
N LYS A 8 -12.65 3.28 -2.99
CA LYS A 8 -13.73 3.93 -3.76
C LYS A 8 -13.90 5.41 -3.37
N PHE A 9 -13.65 5.73 -2.11
CA PHE A 9 -13.72 7.09 -1.59
C PHE A 9 -12.53 7.95 -2.03
N ILE A 10 -11.32 7.38 -2.11
CA ILE A 10 -10.11 8.01 -2.66
C ILE A 10 -10.32 8.38 -4.14
N GLY A 11 -11.00 7.51 -4.89
CA GLY A 11 -11.34 7.74 -6.29
C GLY A 11 -10.42 6.97 -7.25
N PRO A 12 -10.58 7.18 -8.58
CA PRO A 12 -9.77 6.50 -9.58
C PRO A 12 -8.31 6.98 -9.55
N PRO A 13 -7.37 6.23 -10.15
CA PRO A 13 -5.99 6.68 -10.32
C PRO A 13 -5.94 7.94 -11.17
N HIS A 14 -4.88 8.73 -10.96
CA HIS A 14 -4.61 9.93 -11.76
C HIS A 14 -4.07 9.58 -13.14
N ASP A 15 -3.29 8.50 -13.21
CA ASP A 15 -2.67 8.04 -14.45
C ASP A 15 -2.51 6.52 -14.46
N PHE A 16 -2.31 5.98 -15.65
CA PHE A 16 -1.98 4.60 -15.90
C PHE A 16 -0.67 4.56 -16.70
N GLN A 17 0.43 4.19 -16.05
CA GLN A 17 1.76 4.26 -16.64
C GLN A 17 2.52 2.96 -16.50
N SER A 18 3.43 2.70 -17.44
CA SER A 18 4.39 1.61 -17.29
C SER A 18 5.51 2.02 -16.34
N LEU A 19 5.99 1.08 -15.52
CA LEU A 19 7.10 1.30 -14.60
C LEU A 19 8.38 1.72 -15.36
N ALA A 20 8.62 1.14 -16.54
CA ALA A 20 9.73 1.52 -17.40
C ALA A 20 9.64 2.98 -17.83
N SER A 21 8.45 3.44 -18.21
CA SER A 21 8.22 4.85 -18.58
C SER A 21 8.49 5.80 -17.40
N LEU A 22 8.10 5.43 -16.19
CA LEU A 22 8.39 6.21 -14.98
C LEU A 22 9.89 6.26 -14.66
N ALA A 23 10.60 5.14 -14.85
CA ALA A 23 12.04 5.09 -14.67
C ALA A 23 12.77 5.97 -15.70
N ASP A 24 12.41 5.86 -16.98
CA ASP A 24 12.96 6.67 -18.07
C ASP A 24 12.69 8.16 -17.86
N LEU A 25 11.46 8.52 -17.47
CA LEU A 25 11.09 9.91 -17.16
C LEU A 25 11.97 10.44 -16.02
N THR A 26 12.12 9.68 -14.93
CA THR A 26 12.90 10.09 -13.77
C THR A 26 14.38 10.29 -14.13
N MET A 27 14.94 9.38 -14.94
CA MET A 27 16.31 9.52 -15.43
C MET A 27 16.47 10.77 -16.29
N ASN A 28 15.53 11.02 -17.21
CA ASN A 28 15.60 12.16 -18.12
C ASN A 28 15.40 13.51 -17.40
N GLU A 29 14.49 13.58 -16.43
CA GLU A 29 14.16 14.83 -15.74
C GLU A 29 15.06 15.12 -14.54
N LYS A 30 15.47 14.10 -13.78
CA LYS A 30 16.23 14.26 -12.52
C LYS A 30 17.68 13.82 -12.64
N GLY A 31 18.08 13.18 -13.74
CA GLY A 31 19.45 12.70 -13.94
C GLY A 31 19.87 11.57 -12.98
N ARG A 32 18.91 10.85 -12.40
CA ARG A 32 19.14 9.73 -11.48
C ARG A 32 18.09 8.64 -11.64
N GLN A 33 18.38 7.46 -11.12
CA GLN A 33 17.46 6.32 -11.09
C GLN A 33 16.19 6.65 -10.30
N LEU A 34 15.08 6.03 -10.68
CA LEU A 34 13.82 6.08 -9.93
C LEU A 34 14.02 5.33 -8.61
N SER A 35 13.67 5.96 -7.50
CA SER A 35 13.78 5.36 -6.18
C SER A 35 12.39 4.97 -5.64
N LEU A 36 12.21 3.71 -5.25
CA LEU A 36 10.93 3.17 -4.78
C LEU A 36 11.02 2.52 -3.40
N GLY A 37 10.03 2.81 -2.56
CA GLY A 37 9.73 2.03 -1.36
C GLY A 37 8.74 0.93 -1.73
N ILE A 38 9.02 -0.32 -1.37
CA ILE A 38 8.25 -1.47 -1.80
C ILE A 38 7.69 -2.22 -0.60
N ASP A 39 6.39 -2.47 -0.59
CA ASP A 39 5.76 -3.36 0.39
C ASP A 39 6.05 -4.83 0.06
N ALA A 40 7.12 -5.35 0.65
CA ALA A 40 7.63 -6.69 0.32
C ALA A 40 6.68 -7.79 0.79
N GLN A 41 5.99 -7.59 1.92
CA GLN A 41 5.05 -8.58 2.44
C GLN A 41 3.78 -8.64 1.59
N TYR A 42 3.24 -7.49 1.19
CA TYR A 42 2.10 -7.48 0.28
C TYR A 42 2.45 -8.16 -1.05
N TRP A 43 3.67 -7.96 -1.55
CA TRP A 43 4.14 -8.60 -2.78
C TRP A 43 4.13 -10.13 -2.68
N LEU A 44 4.74 -10.68 -1.63
CA LEU A 44 4.76 -12.12 -1.39
C LEU A 44 3.34 -12.68 -1.25
N TYR A 45 2.45 -11.94 -0.61
CA TYR A 45 1.05 -12.30 -0.49
C TYR A 45 0.33 -12.33 -1.84
N GLN A 46 0.57 -11.37 -2.75
CA GLN A 46 0.02 -11.43 -4.10
C GLN A 46 0.51 -12.65 -4.88
N ALA A 47 1.80 -12.98 -4.77
CA ALA A 47 2.35 -14.18 -5.38
C ALA A 47 1.65 -15.44 -4.84
N TYR A 48 1.47 -15.52 -3.51
CA TYR A 48 0.70 -16.60 -2.87
C TYR A 48 -0.73 -16.70 -3.41
N GLN A 49 -1.47 -15.60 -3.47
CA GLN A 49 -2.85 -15.57 -3.98
C GLN A 49 -2.94 -16.04 -5.44
N ASN A 50 -2.01 -15.62 -6.29
CA ASN A 50 -1.97 -16.04 -7.70
C ASN A 50 -1.74 -17.55 -7.84
N VAL A 51 -0.87 -18.12 -7.00
CA VAL A 51 -0.65 -19.58 -7.00
C VAL A 51 -1.89 -20.31 -6.51
N CYS A 52 -2.54 -19.84 -5.44
CA CYS A 52 -3.76 -20.45 -4.90
C CYS A 52 -4.92 -20.47 -5.92
N GLN A 53 -5.06 -19.43 -6.74
CA GLN A 53 -6.07 -19.36 -7.80
C GLN A 53 -5.86 -20.39 -8.92
N SER A 54 -4.68 -21.01 -9.02
CA SER A 54 -4.35 -22.01 -10.03
C SER A 54 -4.90 -23.42 -9.72
N GLY A 55 -5.70 -23.57 -8.64
CA GLY A 55 -6.49 -24.78 -8.38
C GLY A 55 -5.76 -25.93 -7.66
N GLY A 56 -4.62 -25.65 -7.02
CA GLY A 56 -3.85 -26.62 -6.23
C GLY A 56 -3.30 -26.02 -4.93
N PRO A 57 -2.73 -26.84 -4.02
CA PRO A 57 -2.09 -26.32 -2.83
C PRO A 57 -0.90 -25.42 -3.23
N PRO A 58 -0.73 -24.26 -2.58
CA PRO A 58 0.35 -23.34 -2.91
C PRO A 58 1.71 -24.00 -2.72
N ARG A 59 2.55 -23.99 -3.75
CA ARG A 59 3.92 -24.49 -3.70
C ARG A 59 4.88 -23.33 -3.47
N ASN A 60 5.69 -23.43 -2.42
CA ASN A 60 6.71 -22.43 -2.05
C ASN A 60 7.60 -22.01 -3.23
N GLU A 61 7.99 -22.97 -4.08
CA GLU A 61 8.82 -22.73 -5.27
C GLU A 61 8.14 -21.77 -6.26
N GLN A 62 6.84 -21.92 -6.51
CA GLN A 62 6.10 -21.07 -7.44
C GLN A 62 5.89 -19.65 -6.89
N ILE A 63 5.66 -19.54 -5.59
CA ILE A 63 5.54 -18.24 -4.91
C ILE A 63 6.87 -17.49 -5.01
N LEU A 64 7.97 -18.19 -4.73
CA LEU A 64 9.31 -17.63 -4.82
C LEU A 64 9.63 -17.24 -6.27
N GLU A 65 9.40 -18.11 -7.25
CA GLU A 65 9.64 -17.82 -8.67
C GLU A 65 8.89 -16.57 -9.17
N LEU A 66 7.59 -16.47 -8.85
CA LEU A 66 6.80 -15.28 -9.19
C LEU A 66 7.36 -14.03 -8.52
N SER A 67 7.75 -14.11 -7.25
CA SER A 67 8.31 -12.97 -6.51
C SER A 67 9.69 -12.55 -7.05
N LEU A 68 10.54 -13.51 -7.41
CA LEU A 68 11.87 -13.27 -7.97
C LEU A 68 11.86 -12.71 -9.39
N THR A 69 10.82 -13.04 -10.17
CA THR A 69 10.61 -12.46 -11.49
C THR A 69 10.56 -10.93 -11.38
N TRP A 70 9.85 -10.42 -10.38
CA TRP A 70 9.72 -8.98 -10.15
C TRP A 70 11.02 -8.32 -9.68
N VAL A 71 11.78 -8.96 -8.79
CA VAL A 71 13.10 -8.47 -8.37
C VAL A 71 14.02 -8.35 -9.60
N THR A 72 13.96 -9.32 -10.51
CA THR A 72 14.74 -9.30 -11.75
C THR A 72 14.30 -8.17 -12.69
N VAL A 73 13.00 -7.92 -12.80
CA VAL A 73 12.43 -6.82 -13.60
C VAL A 73 12.85 -5.46 -13.04
N LEU A 74 12.78 -5.25 -11.72
CA LEU A 74 13.24 -4.00 -11.10
C LEU A 74 14.73 -3.76 -11.36
N HIS A 75 15.53 -4.82 -11.27
CA HIS A 75 16.97 -4.75 -11.50
C HIS A 75 17.31 -4.41 -12.96
N SER A 76 16.58 -4.99 -13.92
CA SER A 76 16.81 -4.68 -15.34
C SER A 76 16.41 -3.26 -15.74
N MET A 77 15.50 -2.64 -15.00
CA MET A 77 15.07 -1.24 -15.19
C MET A 77 15.97 -0.22 -14.47
N ALA A 78 17.03 -0.66 -13.79
CA ALA A 78 17.92 0.21 -13.00
C ALA A 78 17.13 1.13 -12.05
N ILE A 79 16.22 0.53 -11.27
CA ILE A 79 15.43 1.19 -10.23
C ILE A 79 16.14 1.00 -8.89
N ASP A 80 16.30 2.07 -8.12
CA ASP A 80 16.73 1.97 -6.72
C ASP A 80 15.53 1.56 -5.87
N ALA A 81 15.65 0.47 -5.09
CA ALA A 81 14.52 -0.07 -4.35
C ALA A 81 14.87 -0.41 -2.89
N VAL A 82 13.96 -0.01 -1.99
CA VAL A 82 13.97 -0.39 -0.57
C VAL A 82 12.77 -1.30 -0.31
N PHE A 83 13.03 -2.58 -0.03
CA PHE A 83 12.02 -3.56 0.30
C PHE A 83 11.71 -3.52 1.80
N VAL A 84 10.48 -3.11 2.15
CA VAL A 84 10.02 -3.04 3.52
C VAL A 84 9.27 -4.31 3.89
N PHE A 85 9.77 -5.02 4.89
CA PHE A 85 9.10 -6.13 5.53
C PHE A 85 8.47 -5.68 6.85
N THR A 86 7.30 -6.21 7.17
CA THR A 86 6.71 -6.02 8.48
C THR A 86 7.60 -6.66 9.54
N GLY A 87 7.91 -5.90 10.60
CA GLY A 87 8.74 -6.40 11.68
C GLY A 87 7.97 -7.24 12.70
N PRO A 88 8.71 -7.84 13.65
CA PRO A 88 8.19 -8.85 14.59
C PRO A 88 7.24 -8.31 15.67
N PHE A 89 7.01 -7.00 15.72
CA PHE A 89 6.21 -6.34 16.77
C PHE A 89 4.82 -5.91 16.31
N VAL A 90 4.39 -6.29 15.10
CA VAL A 90 3.00 -6.07 14.67
C VAL A 90 2.11 -7.09 15.37
N LEU A 91 1.53 -6.64 16.48
CA LEU A 91 0.53 -7.35 17.25
C LEU A 91 -0.68 -7.71 16.36
N ASP A 92 -0.80 -8.98 15.99
CA ASP A 92 -2.05 -9.74 15.82
C ASP A 92 -3.12 -9.22 14.82
N ARG A 93 -2.82 -8.32 13.88
CA ARG A 93 -3.87 -7.80 12.97
C ARG A 93 -3.43 -7.57 11.54
N VAL A 94 -3.89 -8.45 10.65
CA VAL A 94 -5.08 -8.20 9.79
C VAL A 94 -5.73 -9.57 9.49
N ASP A 95 -6.89 -9.85 10.11
CA ASP A 95 -7.85 -10.91 9.73
C ASP A 95 -7.29 -12.28 9.28
N GLY A 96 -6.24 -12.80 9.94
CA GLY A 96 -5.66 -14.09 9.59
C GLY A 96 -5.10 -14.21 8.16
N LEU A 97 -4.95 -13.10 7.44
CA LEU A 97 -4.61 -13.10 6.01
C LEU A 97 -3.10 -13.18 5.73
N TYR A 98 -2.24 -12.65 6.62
CA TYR A 98 -0.83 -12.40 6.29
C TYR A 98 0.21 -13.22 7.05
N GLU A 99 -0.09 -13.73 8.24
CA GLU A 99 0.98 -14.13 9.16
C GLU A 99 1.25 -15.64 9.23
N ALA A 100 0.35 -16.49 8.74
CA ALA A 100 0.44 -17.94 8.96
C ALA A 100 0.62 -18.81 7.70
N SER A 101 0.62 -18.24 6.49
CA SER A 101 0.54 -19.04 5.25
C SER A 101 1.81 -19.12 4.42
N ILE A 102 2.73 -18.13 4.51
CA ILE A 102 3.96 -18.12 3.71
C ILE A 102 5.11 -18.65 4.55
N ASP A 103 5.76 -19.69 4.06
CA ASP A 103 6.88 -20.35 4.74
C ASP A 103 8.06 -19.39 4.96
N ALA A 104 8.62 -19.39 6.17
CA ALA A 104 9.78 -18.58 6.53
C ALA A 104 10.99 -18.78 5.59
N LYS A 105 11.13 -19.99 5.00
CA LYS A 105 12.16 -20.25 4.00
C LYS A 105 11.95 -19.45 2.72
N VAL A 106 10.69 -19.28 2.27
CA VAL A 106 10.36 -18.46 1.10
C VAL A 106 10.74 -17.01 1.37
N ILE A 107 10.38 -16.49 2.54
CA ILE A 107 10.73 -15.13 2.96
C ILE A 107 12.25 -14.94 2.98
N SER A 108 13.00 -15.86 3.61
CA SER A 108 14.46 -15.78 3.67
C SER A 108 15.12 -15.87 2.29
N SER A 109 14.68 -16.79 1.43
CA SER A 109 15.20 -16.89 0.06
C SER A 109 14.92 -15.65 -0.77
N PHE A 110 13.74 -15.06 -0.60
CA PHE A 110 13.38 -13.80 -1.25
C PHE A 110 14.28 -12.64 -0.79
N GLN A 111 14.51 -12.52 0.53
CA GLN A 111 15.44 -11.54 1.09
C GLN A 111 16.88 -11.72 0.57
N CYS A 112 17.37 -12.95 0.49
CA CYS A 112 18.68 -13.23 -0.09
C CYS A 112 18.78 -12.72 -1.53
N ALA A 113 17.79 -13.00 -2.37
CA ALA A 113 17.80 -12.56 -3.75
C ALA A 113 17.72 -11.03 -3.91
N ILE A 114 16.97 -10.35 -3.04
CA ILE A 114 16.91 -8.88 -3.01
C ILE A 114 18.32 -8.32 -2.76
N LEU A 115 19.02 -8.83 -1.75
CA LEU A 115 20.38 -8.40 -1.41
C LEU A 115 21.40 -8.74 -2.50
N GLU A 116 21.29 -9.92 -3.12
CA GLU A 116 22.16 -10.32 -4.24
C GLU A 116 22.02 -9.41 -5.46
N LYS A 117 20.86 -8.78 -5.65
CA LYS A 117 20.61 -7.79 -6.71
C LYS A 117 21.01 -6.37 -6.33
N GLY A 118 21.53 -6.16 -5.12
CA GLY A 118 22.02 -4.87 -4.63
C GLY A 118 20.92 -3.97 -4.08
N PHE A 119 19.72 -4.49 -3.82
CA PHE A 119 18.63 -3.72 -3.23
C PHE A 119 18.71 -3.68 -1.71
N GLU A 120 18.06 -2.69 -1.11
CA GLU A 120 18.02 -2.52 0.33
C GLU A 120 16.82 -3.26 0.94
N ILE A 121 17.01 -3.74 2.17
CA ILE A 121 15.94 -4.33 2.98
C ILE A 121 15.79 -3.47 4.23
N HIS A 122 14.55 -3.06 4.49
CA HIS A 122 14.15 -2.42 5.74
C HIS A 122 13.13 -3.28 6.47
N HIS A 123 13.24 -3.34 7.79
CA HIS A 123 12.25 -3.99 8.63
C HIS A 123 11.48 -2.91 9.40
N SER A 124 10.19 -2.78 9.09
CA SER A 124 9.32 -1.85 9.80
C SER A 124 9.23 -2.24 11.27
N LEU A 125 9.26 -1.27 12.18
CA LEU A 125 9.02 -1.54 13.60
C LEU A 125 7.53 -1.78 13.90
N LYS A 126 6.65 -1.36 13.00
CA LYS A 126 5.18 -1.40 13.14
C LYS A 126 4.54 -1.70 11.78
N ASP A 127 3.57 -0.88 11.38
CA ASP A 127 2.81 -1.01 10.15
C ASP A 127 3.69 -0.64 8.93
N THR A 128 3.78 -1.55 7.96
CA THR A 128 4.59 -1.38 6.75
C THR A 128 4.09 -0.24 5.88
N GLY A 129 2.76 -0.06 5.76
CA GLY A 129 2.16 1.03 4.99
C GLY A 129 2.51 2.41 5.55
N VAL A 130 2.56 2.53 6.87
CA VAL A 130 3.01 3.76 7.56
C VAL A 130 4.51 3.98 7.39
N GLU A 131 5.32 2.95 7.58
CA GLU A 131 6.79 3.03 7.49
C GLU A 131 7.26 3.43 6.08
N LEU A 132 6.64 2.86 5.04
CA LEU A 132 6.90 3.22 3.64
C LEU A 132 6.73 4.72 3.40
N GLY A 133 5.81 5.35 4.12
CA GLY A 133 5.55 6.78 4.08
C GLY A 133 6.68 7.70 4.54
N TYR A 134 7.59 7.17 5.35
CA TYR A 134 8.73 7.92 5.89
C TYR A 134 9.99 7.76 5.07
N LEU A 135 9.99 6.87 4.07
CA LEU A 135 11.12 6.70 3.18
C LEU A 135 11.28 7.92 2.27
N GLU A 136 12.52 8.39 2.11
CA GLU A 136 12.87 9.49 1.21
C GLU A 136 13.00 8.99 -0.25
N VAL A 137 11.93 8.40 -0.78
CA VAL A 137 11.85 7.80 -2.11
C VAL A 137 10.95 8.62 -3.04
N ASP A 138 11.00 8.34 -4.35
CA ASP A 138 10.12 9.02 -5.32
C ASP A 138 8.68 8.52 -5.24
N GLY A 139 8.49 7.23 -4.97
CA GLY A 139 7.17 6.62 -4.88
C GLY A 139 7.15 5.34 -4.04
N ILE A 140 5.94 4.95 -3.65
CA ILE A 140 5.68 3.74 -2.88
C ILE A 140 4.90 2.76 -3.76
N LEU A 141 5.37 1.52 -3.84
CA LEU A 141 4.68 0.42 -4.49
C LEU A 141 4.01 -0.45 -3.41
N SER A 142 2.70 -0.27 -3.23
CA SER A 142 1.91 -1.07 -2.29
C SER A 142 0.43 -1.01 -2.66
N ASN A 143 -0.28 -2.11 -2.48
CA ASN A 143 -1.73 -2.14 -2.56
C ASN A 143 -2.40 -2.07 -1.18
N ASP A 144 -1.65 -1.91 -0.10
CA ASP A 144 -2.23 -1.50 1.17
C ASP A 144 -2.86 -0.11 1.00
N VAL A 145 -4.09 0.09 1.46
CA VAL A 145 -4.76 1.39 1.39
C VAL A 145 -4.21 2.37 2.43
N HIS A 146 -3.54 1.89 3.48
CA HIS A 146 -2.97 2.73 4.54
C HIS A 146 -1.81 3.60 4.06
N VAL A 147 -1.15 3.25 2.95
CA VAL A 147 -0.12 4.10 2.33
C VAL A 147 -0.67 5.46 1.86
N PHE A 148 -2.00 5.60 1.69
CA PHE A 148 -2.62 6.90 1.42
C PHE A 148 -2.72 7.83 2.64
N PHE A 149 -2.53 7.29 3.85
CA PHE A 149 -2.41 8.10 5.07
C PHE A 149 -0.99 8.64 5.27
N SER A 150 -0.06 8.13 4.46
CA SER A 150 1.34 8.44 4.54
C SER A 150 1.68 9.75 3.81
N MET A 151 2.93 10.21 3.95
CA MET A 151 3.43 11.42 3.28
C MET A 151 4.00 11.14 1.88
N ALA A 152 3.64 10.00 1.28
CA ALA A 152 4.07 9.62 -0.05
C ALA A 152 3.73 10.69 -1.09
N LYS A 153 4.69 10.99 -1.97
CA LYS A 153 4.48 11.87 -3.13
C LYS A 153 3.75 11.16 -4.26
N MET A 154 4.06 9.87 -4.43
CA MET A 154 3.50 9.02 -5.46
C MET A 154 3.22 7.64 -4.87
N ILE A 155 2.03 7.11 -5.13
CA ILE A 155 1.63 5.76 -4.74
C ILE A 155 1.32 5.00 -6.02
N LEU A 156 1.99 3.86 -6.18
CA LEU A 156 1.89 2.95 -7.30
C LEU A 156 1.13 1.71 -6.84
N ARG A 157 0.06 1.35 -7.57
CA ARG A 157 -0.83 0.23 -7.24
C ARG A 157 -1.06 -0.66 -8.44
N ASN A 158 -1.63 -1.82 -8.16
CA ASN A 158 -2.12 -2.80 -9.11
C ASN A 158 -1.10 -3.12 -10.18
N VAL A 159 0.02 -3.70 -9.75
CA VAL A 159 1.04 -4.18 -10.66
C VAL A 159 0.48 -5.31 -11.50
N LEU A 160 0.00 -4.98 -12.70
CA LEU A 160 -0.54 -5.95 -13.63
C LEU A 160 0.58 -6.34 -14.59
N PRO A 161 1.04 -7.61 -14.59
CA PRO A 161 1.89 -8.10 -15.66
C PRO A 161 1.02 -8.28 -16.91
N LEU A 162 0.83 -7.21 -17.68
CA LEU A 162 0.17 -7.24 -18.98
C LEU A 162 1.25 -7.11 -20.05
N ASN A 163 1.41 -8.15 -20.87
CA ASN A 163 2.29 -8.13 -22.05
C ASN A 163 3.77 -7.78 -21.77
N ASN A 164 4.37 -8.30 -20.68
CA ASN A 164 5.73 -7.95 -20.23
C ASN A 164 5.95 -6.46 -19.91
N GLN A 165 4.88 -5.67 -19.81
CA GLN A 165 4.91 -4.31 -19.31
C GLN A 165 4.29 -4.27 -17.92
N CYS A 166 5.01 -3.65 -16.99
CA CYS A 166 4.56 -3.47 -15.62
C CYS A 166 3.72 -2.20 -15.58
N ASN A 167 2.47 -2.30 -16.00
CA ASN A 167 1.57 -1.16 -15.95
C ASN A 167 0.98 -1.02 -14.55
N LEU A 168 0.93 0.23 -14.10
CA LEU A 168 0.63 0.61 -12.73
C LEU A 168 -0.42 1.70 -12.71
N ASP A 169 -1.31 1.61 -11.73
CA ASP A 169 -2.16 2.73 -11.34
C ASP A 169 -1.33 3.72 -10.52
N VAL A 170 -1.26 4.97 -10.98
CA VAL A 170 -0.49 6.04 -10.34
C VAL A 170 -1.44 6.97 -9.59
N TYR A 171 -1.18 7.15 -8.30
CA TYR A 171 -1.87 8.10 -7.45
C TYR A 171 -0.90 9.15 -6.93
N TYR A 172 -1.31 10.41 -6.99
CA TYR A 172 -0.66 11.53 -6.33
C TYR A 172 -1.50 11.97 -5.14
N PRO A 173 -1.11 11.64 -3.89
CA PRO A 173 -1.89 11.97 -2.69
C PRO A 173 -2.26 13.45 -2.56
N GLU A 174 -1.39 14.35 -3.03
CA GLU A 174 -1.65 15.79 -3.09
C GLU A 174 -2.80 16.18 -4.03
N HIS A 175 -3.09 15.34 -5.03
CA HIS A 175 -4.11 15.57 -6.04
C HIS A 175 -5.39 14.77 -5.79
N LEU A 176 -5.57 14.19 -4.60
CA LEU A 176 -6.79 13.46 -4.27
C LEU A 176 -8.00 14.40 -4.28
N ARG A 177 -8.75 14.36 -5.39
CA ARG A 177 -9.96 15.16 -5.64
C ARG A 177 -11.20 14.37 -5.22
N ARG A 178 -12.05 14.97 -4.38
CA ARG A 178 -13.36 14.39 -4.04
C ARG A 178 -14.40 14.58 -5.15
N ARG A 179 -15.38 13.66 -5.15
CA ARG A 179 -16.73 13.83 -5.72
C ARG A 179 -17.54 15.02 -5.16
N ALA A 180 -17.03 15.68 -4.11
CA ALA A 180 -17.69 16.76 -3.36
C ALA A 180 -16.90 18.10 -3.35
N ASN A 181 -15.97 18.31 -4.29
CA ASN A 181 -15.24 19.58 -4.52
C ASN A 181 -14.25 20.07 -3.42
N TYR A 182 -13.88 19.25 -2.44
CA TYR A 182 -12.85 19.62 -1.45
C TYR A 182 -11.64 18.66 -1.51
N PRO A 183 -10.39 19.18 -1.57
CA PRO A 183 -9.20 18.35 -1.51
C PRO A 183 -9.07 17.72 -0.11
N ILE A 184 -8.87 16.40 -0.05
CA ILE A 184 -8.61 15.71 1.23
C ILE A 184 -7.11 15.58 1.38
N ARG A 185 -6.58 16.12 2.47
CA ARG A 185 -5.19 15.86 2.87
C ARG A 185 -5.08 14.48 3.53
N PRO A 186 -3.89 13.85 3.57
CA PRO A 186 -3.68 12.56 4.25
C PRO A 186 -4.27 12.50 5.67
N ILE A 187 -4.14 13.58 6.45
CA ILE A 187 -4.73 13.69 7.80
C ILE A 187 -6.27 13.54 7.81
N GLY A 188 -6.95 14.03 6.77
CA GLY A 188 -8.40 13.92 6.62
C GLY A 188 -8.83 12.50 6.25
N LEU A 189 -8.04 11.80 5.44
CA LEU A 189 -8.24 10.37 5.15
C LEU A 189 -8.02 9.53 6.40
N PHE A 190 -6.97 9.82 7.16
CA PHE A 190 -6.69 9.16 8.43
C PHE A 190 -7.82 9.34 9.45
N LEU A 191 -8.35 10.56 9.59
CA LEU A 191 -9.50 10.82 10.46
C LEU A 191 -10.74 10.03 10.03
N ILE A 192 -11.01 9.94 8.73
CA ILE A 192 -12.11 9.12 8.20
C ILE A 192 -11.89 7.65 8.54
N ALA A 193 -10.67 7.14 8.37
CA ALA A 193 -10.34 5.75 8.69
C ALA A 193 -10.59 5.44 10.18
N ILE A 194 -10.17 6.32 11.09
CA ILE A 194 -10.47 6.22 12.53
C ILE A 194 -11.97 6.22 12.79
N LEU A 195 -12.70 7.23 12.28
CA LEU A 195 -14.13 7.40 12.55
C LEU A 195 -14.98 6.25 12.00
N THR A 196 -14.49 5.58 10.96
CA THR A 196 -15.21 4.49 10.29
C THR A 196 -14.70 3.09 10.66
N GLY A 197 -13.66 2.99 11.49
CA GLY A 197 -13.04 1.74 11.90
C GLY A 197 -12.29 1.01 10.78
N CYS A 198 -11.83 1.71 9.74
CA CYS A 198 -11.02 1.12 8.67
C CYS A 198 -9.59 0.90 9.20
N GLY A 199 -9.16 -0.36 9.34
CA GLY A 199 -7.77 -0.75 9.66
C GLY A 199 -7.34 -0.59 11.13
N TYR A 200 -7.80 0.43 11.85
CA TYR A 200 -7.20 0.81 13.14
C TYR A 200 -8.02 0.56 14.41
N ALA A 201 -9.17 -0.13 14.35
CA ALA A 201 -9.88 -0.53 15.57
C ALA A 201 -10.85 -1.70 15.34
N PRO A 202 -11.00 -2.66 16.30
CA PRO A 202 -12.25 -3.38 16.38
C PRO A 202 -13.35 -2.35 16.64
N VAL A 203 -14.55 -2.64 16.18
CA VAL A 203 -15.76 -1.87 16.45
C VAL A 203 -16.08 -1.91 17.96
N SER A 204 -15.33 -1.16 18.78
CA SER A 204 -15.53 -1.01 20.23
C SER A 204 -15.73 0.44 20.65
N LEU A 205 -15.33 1.43 19.84
CA LEU A 205 -15.79 2.82 20.01
C LEU A 205 -17.29 3.01 19.70
N LEU A 206 -17.92 2.06 19.01
CA LEU A 206 -19.37 2.05 18.75
C LEU A 206 -20.16 1.03 19.59
N ARG A 207 -19.50 0.15 20.36
CA ARG A 207 -20.20 -0.90 21.14
C ARG A 207 -20.14 -0.78 22.65
N THR A 208 -19.24 0.03 23.21
CA THR A 208 -19.15 0.17 24.67
C THR A 208 -18.97 1.62 25.07
N HIS A 209 -20.10 2.23 25.46
CA HIS A 209 -20.22 3.49 26.21
C HIS A 209 -19.97 4.81 25.47
N ILE A 210 -20.78 5.12 24.46
CA ILE A 210 -21.38 6.46 24.37
C ILE A 210 -22.88 6.30 24.08
N LEU A 211 -23.67 6.27 25.16
CA LEU A 211 -25.07 6.69 25.15
C LEU A 211 -25.10 8.18 24.77
N PHE A 212 -25.21 8.48 23.49
CA PHE A 212 -25.98 9.65 23.07
C PHE A 212 -27.20 9.11 22.32
N PRO A 213 -28.42 9.31 22.84
CA PRO A 213 -29.61 8.91 22.13
C PRO A 213 -29.79 9.89 20.98
N ILE A 214 -29.43 9.48 19.77
CA ILE A 214 -29.93 10.15 18.55
C ILE A 214 -31.13 9.35 18.08
N GLN A 215 -32.18 9.39 18.88
CA GLN A 215 -33.54 9.27 18.40
C GLN A 215 -34.33 10.44 18.97
N SER A 216 -34.89 11.23 18.04
CA SER A 216 -35.71 12.42 18.25
C SER A 216 -34.98 13.61 18.90
N LEU A 217 -34.65 14.60 18.09
CA LEU A 217 -34.85 16.03 18.38
C LEU A 217 -34.41 16.79 17.13
N GLY A 218 -35.39 17.24 16.35
CA GLY A 218 -35.13 18.21 15.30
C GLY A 218 -34.61 19.49 15.94
N TYR A 219 -33.36 19.84 15.70
CA TYR A 219 -32.84 21.18 15.92
C TYR A 219 -31.77 21.48 14.87
N SER A 220 -32.01 22.56 14.13
CA SER A 220 -31.01 23.25 13.33
C SER A 220 -29.79 23.58 14.19
N PHE A 221 -28.59 23.22 13.74
CA PHE A 221 -27.37 23.87 14.19
C PHE A 221 -26.57 24.32 12.98
N VAL A 222 -26.74 25.61 12.70
CA VAL A 222 -25.88 26.43 11.86
C VAL A 222 -24.55 26.60 12.59
N TRP A 223 -23.44 26.26 11.94
CA TRP A 223 -22.14 26.83 12.29
C TRP A 223 -21.69 27.75 11.15
N GLN A 224 -21.89 29.05 11.38
CA GLN A 224 -21.14 30.09 10.69
C GLN A 224 -19.69 30.04 11.18
N LEU A 225 -18.74 29.76 10.29
CA LEU A 225 -17.38 30.26 10.46
C LEU A 225 -17.34 31.69 9.91
N LYS A 226 -17.07 32.66 10.78
CA LYS A 226 -16.64 34.01 10.41
C LYS A 226 -15.14 34.12 10.72
N ILE A 227 -14.38 34.36 9.64
CA ILE A 227 -13.03 34.92 9.49
C ILE A 227 -11.92 34.17 10.24
#